data_AF-A0A5K1HKF9-F1
#
_entry.id   AF-A0A5K1HKF9-F1
#
_cell.length_a   1.000
_cell.length_b   1.000
_cell.length_c   1.000
_cell.angle_alpha   90.00
_cell.angle_beta   90.00
_cell.angle_gamma   90.00
#
_symmetry.space_group_name_H-M   'P 1'
#
loop_
_entity.id
_entity.type
_entity.pdbx_description
1 polymer ?
#
loop_
_entity_poly.entity_id
_entity_poly.type
_entity_poly.pdbx_seq_one_letter_code
_entity_poly.pdbx_strand_id
1 'polypeptide(L)'
;IPLFFTTQGFDTFRNREISTGATAIREQLADLDLRIIIDRSLVEWKELGEEGSTGNDWEDRKIGRRKDFLVRRMELAKHFLRTNVEPEWM
;
A
#
# COMPACT_ATOMS: atom_id res chain seq x y z
N ILE A 1 -30.44 -9.35 22.83
CA ILE A 1 -29.94 -8.85 21.52
C ILE A 1 -28.52 -8.33 21.76
N PRO A 2 -27.50 -8.80 21.02
CA PRO A 2 -26.13 -8.29 21.14
C PRO A 2 -26.07 -6.77 20.94
N LEU A 3 -25.20 -6.06 21.67
CA LEU A 3 -25.13 -4.59 21.68
C LEU A 3 -24.92 -3.97 20.28
N PHE A 4 -24.34 -4.71 19.34
CA PHE A 4 -24.15 -4.28 17.94
C PHE A 4 -25.44 -4.04 17.15
N PHE A 5 -26.57 -4.63 17.57
CA PHE A 5 -27.86 -4.48 16.87
C PHE A 5 -28.67 -3.27 17.36
N THR A 6 -28.17 -2.49 18.32
CA THR A 6 -28.76 -1.21 18.69
C THR A 6 -28.02 -0.09 17.98
N THR A 7 -28.74 0.94 17.53
CA THR A 7 -28.15 2.11 16.85
C THR A 7 -27.03 2.76 17.67
N GLN A 8 -27.21 2.83 19.00
CA GLN A 8 -26.21 3.38 19.92
C GLN A 8 -24.97 2.49 20.05
N GLY A 9 -25.14 1.16 20.09
CA GLY A 9 -24.01 0.24 20.11
C GLY A 9 -23.25 0.25 18.79
N PHE A 10 -23.96 0.29 17.66
CA PHE A 10 -23.38 0.38 16.32
C PHE A 10 -22.46 1.61 16.14
N ASP A 11 -22.88 2.81 16.54
CA ASP A 11 -22.01 4.00 16.46
C ASP A 11 -20.77 3.90 17.37
N THR A 12 -20.92 3.25 18.53
CA THR A 12 -19.80 3.05 19.48
C THR A 12 -18.79 2.02 18.95
N PHE A 13 -19.25 1.03 18.19
CA PHE A 13 -18.39 0.04 17.51
C PHE A 13 -17.84 0.55 16.18
N ARG A 14 -18.55 1.40 15.42
CA ARG A 14 -18.05 2.02 14.18
C ARG A 14 -16.71 2.73 14.38
N ASN A 15 -16.53 3.39 15.54
CA ASN A 15 -15.30 4.10 15.88
C ASN A 15 -14.17 3.19 16.45
N ARG A 16 -14.45 1.91 16.67
CA ARG A 16 -13.50 0.89 17.18
C ARG A 16 -13.27 -0.26 16.20
N GLU A 17 -14.14 -0.40 15.21
CA GLU A 17 -14.07 -1.38 14.14
C GLU A 17 -13.02 -0.89 13.14
N ILE A 18 -12.00 -1.70 12.89
CA ILE A 18 -11.09 -1.48 11.77
C ILE A 18 -11.99 -1.47 10.54
N SER A 19 -12.16 -0.29 9.91
CA SER A 19 -12.96 -0.14 8.69
C SER A 19 -12.52 -1.23 7.73
N THR A 20 -13.41 -2.20 7.49
CA THR A 20 -13.13 -3.40 6.71
C THR A 20 -14.07 -3.42 5.51
N GLY A 21 -13.55 -3.77 4.34
CA GLY A 21 -14.33 -3.82 3.10
C GLY A 21 -13.96 -2.73 2.10
N ALA A 22 -14.69 -2.67 1.00
CA ALA A 22 -14.37 -1.81 -0.14
C ALA A 22 -14.37 -0.31 0.21
N THR A 23 -15.23 0.14 1.11
CA THR A 23 -15.28 1.54 1.56
C THR A 23 -13.98 1.98 2.24
N ALA A 24 -13.41 1.14 3.11
CA ALA A 24 -12.14 1.42 3.79
C ALA A 24 -10.98 1.53 2.81
N ILE A 25 -10.96 0.65 1.79
CA ILE A 25 -9.97 0.69 0.73
C ILE A 25 -10.11 1.98 -0.08
N ARG A 26 -11.34 2.37 -0.43
CA ARG A 26 -11.61 3.61 -1.18
C ARG A 26 -11.16 4.85 -0.42
N GLU A 27 -11.44 4.92 0.89
CA GLU A 27 -10.98 6.00 1.76
C GLU A 27 -9.44 6.09 1.78
N GLN A 28 -8.74 4.96 1.89
CA GLN A 28 -7.27 4.94 1.83
C GLN A 28 -6.73 5.34 0.45
N LEU A 29 -7.43 5.00 -0.63
CA LEU A 29 -7.03 5.34 -2.00
C LEU A 29 -7.27 6.82 -2.31
N ALA A 30 -8.28 7.44 -1.71
CA ALA A 30 -8.56 8.87 -1.83
C ALA A 30 -7.46 9.74 -1.19
N ASP A 31 -6.92 9.30 -0.05
CA ASP A 31 -5.85 10.01 0.67
C ASP A 31 -4.43 9.65 0.17
N LEU A 32 -4.32 8.90 -0.93
CA LEU A 32 -3.06 8.32 -1.39
C LEU A 32 -2.18 9.33 -2.16
N ASP A 33 -1.03 9.70 -1.59
CA ASP A 33 -0.03 10.48 -2.32
C ASP A 33 0.89 9.58 -3.17
N LEU A 34 0.59 9.53 -4.48
CA LEU A 34 1.35 8.77 -5.47
C LEU A 34 2.82 9.20 -5.59
N ARG A 35 3.13 10.48 -5.34
CA ARG A 35 4.50 11.00 -5.43
C ARG A 35 5.35 10.45 -4.28
N ILE A 36 4.80 10.51 -3.06
CA ILE A 36 5.43 9.94 -1.87
C ILE A 36 5.68 8.44 -2.04
N ILE A 37 4.74 7.71 -2.66
CA ILE A 37 4.91 6.27 -2.94
C ILE A 37 6.10 6.02 -3.86
N ILE A 38 6.23 6.79 -4.94
CA ILE A 38 7.34 6.66 -5.88
C ILE A 38 8.67 6.97 -5.17
N ASP A 39 8.73 8.07 -4.44
CA ASP A 39 9.96 8.52 -3.78
C ASP A 39 10.45 7.52 -2.73
N ARG A 40 9.53 7.03 -1.87
CA ARG A 40 9.86 6.00 -0.88
C ARG A 40 10.30 4.69 -1.53
N SER A 41 9.64 4.27 -2.60
CA SER A 41 9.99 3.04 -3.31
C SER A 41 11.34 3.15 -4.01
N LEU A 42 11.69 4.33 -4.50
CA LEU A 42 12.99 4.60 -5.12
C LEU A 42 14.12 4.55 -4.09
N VAL A 43 13.92 5.15 -2.92
CA VAL A 43 14.88 5.12 -1.81
C VAL A 43 15.13 3.67 -1.38
N GLU A 44 14.07 2.92 -1.09
CA GLU A 44 14.18 1.51 -0.70
C GLU A 44 14.88 0.66 -1.77
N TRP A 45 14.60 0.90 -3.06
CA TRP A 45 15.24 0.16 -4.15
C TRP A 45 16.76 0.40 -4.22
N LYS A 46 17.20 1.63 -3.95
CA LYS A 46 18.62 2.01 -3.93
C LYS A 46 19.33 1.37 -2.74
N GLU A 47 18.75 1.42 -1.55
CA GLU A 47 19.30 0.80 -0.33
C GLU A 47 19.55 -0.71 -0.55
N LEU A 48 18.60 -1.40 -1.18
CA LEU A 48 18.76 -2.82 -1.55
C LEU A 48 19.83 -3.07 -2.63
N GLY A 49 20.31 -2.04 -3.33
CA GLY A 49 21.40 -2.11 -4.30
C GLY A 49 22.77 -1.87 -3.68
N GLU A 50 22.84 -1.10 -2.60
CA GLU A 50 24.08 -0.84 -1.87
C GLU A 50 24.52 -2.06 -1.04
N GLU A 51 23.58 -2.90 -0.61
CA GLU A 51 23.84 -4.08 0.23
C GLU A 51 24.65 -5.20 -0.48
N GLY A 52 24.84 -5.13 -1.80
CA GLY A 52 25.63 -6.10 -2.56
C GLY A 52 25.04 -7.51 -2.55
N SER A 53 25.82 -8.51 -2.99
CA SER A 53 25.45 -9.93 -2.80
C SER A 53 25.86 -10.37 -1.40
N THR A 54 24.94 -10.87 -0.60
CA THR A 54 25.25 -11.30 0.78
C THR A 54 26.05 -12.62 0.81
N GLY A 55 26.22 -13.28 -0.35
CA GLY A 55 26.85 -14.60 -0.45
C GLY A 55 25.91 -15.74 -0.03
N ASN A 56 24.63 -15.41 0.20
CA ASN A 56 23.54 -16.33 0.49
C ASN A 56 22.49 -16.24 -0.61
N ASP A 57 22.43 -17.27 -1.46
CA ASP A 57 21.52 -17.35 -2.61
C ASP A 57 20.04 -17.09 -2.24
N TRP A 58 19.61 -17.49 -1.04
CA TRP A 58 18.22 -17.30 -0.61
C TRP A 58 17.93 -15.83 -0.27
N GLU A 59 18.86 -15.15 0.38
CA GLU A 59 18.75 -13.72 0.69
C GLU A 59 18.82 -12.88 -0.58
N ASP A 60 19.75 -13.19 -1.49
CA ASP A 60 19.87 -12.52 -2.77
C ASP A 60 18.59 -12.67 -3.60
N ARG A 61 17.96 -13.86 -3.58
CA ARG A 61 16.66 -14.10 -4.23
C ARG A 61 15.50 -13.35 -3.56
N LYS A 62 15.55 -13.14 -2.24
CA LYS A 62 14.56 -12.36 -1.51
C LYS A 62 14.69 -10.86 -1.85
N ILE A 63 15.92 -10.35 -1.89
CA ILE A 63 16.24 -8.97 -2.29
C ILE A 63 15.79 -8.72 -3.72
N GLY A 64 16.10 -9.64 -4.65
CA GLY A 64 15.64 -9.55 -6.05
C GLY A 64 14.12 -9.44 -6.16
N ARG A 65 13.37 -10.32 -5.47
CA ARG A 65 11.89 -10.25 -5.43
C ARG A 65 11.37 -8.93 -4.87
N ARG A 66 12.03 -8.38 -3.85
CA ARG A 66 11.64 -7.09 -3.26
C ARG A 66 11.86 -5.95 -4.25
N LYS A 67 13.00 -5.94 -4.96
CA LYS A 67 13.28 -4.97 -6.02
C LYS A 67 12.25 -5.02 -7.15
N ASP A 68 11.90 -6.21 -7.63
CA ASP A 68 10.89 -6.37 -8.68
C ASP A 68 9.53 -5.84 -8.25
N PHE A 69 9.15 -6.08 -7.00
CA PHE A 69 7.92 -5.53 -6.42
C PHE A 69 7.92 -4.00 -6.41
N LEU A 70 9.03 -3.37 -6.02
CA LEU A 70 9.16 -1.90 -5.99
C LEU A 70 9.07 -1.29 -7.39
N VAL A 71 9.65 -1.95 -8.40
CA VAL A 71 9.52 -1.54 -9.81
C VAL A 71 8.04 -1.53 -10.22
N ARG A 72 7.30 -2.62 -9.95
CA ARG A 72 5.87 -2.72 -10.28
C ARG A 72 5.02 -1.67 -9.58
N ARG A 73 5.29 -1.40 -8.30
CA ARG A 73 4.61 -0.34 -7.52
C ARG A 73 4.83 1.04 -8.14
N MET A 74 6.08 1.37 -8.48
CA MET A 74 6.41 2.64 -9.11
C MET A 74 5.80 2.78 -10.50
N GLU A 75 5.77 1.70 -11.28
CA GLU A 75 5.16 1.68 -12.61
C GLU A 75 3.66 1.96 -12.53
N LEU A 76 2.95 1.30 -11.60
CA LEU A 76 1.53 1.55 -11.35
C LEU A 76 1.26 3.00 -10.93
N ALA A 77 2.04 3.54 -9.99
CA ALA A 77 1.90 4.92 -9.55
C ALA A 77 2.16 5.93 -10.68
N LYS A 78 3.19 5.68 -11.51
CA LYS A 78 3.46 6.48 -12.71
C LYS A 78 2.33 6.40 -13.73
N HIS A 79 1.68 5.25 -13.86
CA HIS A 79 0.54 5.08 -14.75
C HIS A 79 -0.62 5.98 -14.32
N PHE A 80 -1.04 5.93 -13.05
CA PHE A 80 -2.09 6.80 -12.50
C PHE A 80 -1.80 8.29 -12.73
N LEU A 81 -0.56 8.72 -12.47
CA LEU A 81 -0.14 10.12 -12.70
C LEU A 81 -0.17 10.53 -14.18
N ARG A 82 0.02 9.60 -15.12
CA ARG A 82 0.01 9.88 -16.57
C ARG A 82 -1.40 9.91 -17.15
N THR A 83 -2.26 9.00 -16.68
CA THR A 83 -3.63 8.86 -17.19
C THR A 83 -4.63 9.77 -16.49
N ASN A 84 -4.22 10.46 -15.41
CA ASN A 84 -5.09 11.24 -14.53
C ASN A 84 -6.27 10.42 -14.00
N VAL A 85 -6.06 9.11 -13.80
CA VAL A 85 -7.03 8.22 -13.18
C VAL A 85 -6.77 8.23 -11.68
N GLU A 86 -7.78 8.53 -10.90
CA GLU A 86 -7.69 8.51 -9.45
C GLU A 86 -7.75 7.06 -8.94
N PRO A 87 -6.88 6.66 -8.00
CA PRO A 87 -6.88 5.29 -7.49
C PRO A 87 -8.21 4.86 -6.86
N GLU A 88 -8.98 5.80 -6.31
CA GLU A 88 -10.29 5.53 -5.69
C GLU A 88 -11.38 5.08 -6.66
N TRP A 89 -11.17 5.17 -7.98
CA TRP A 89 -12.15 4.76 -9.00
C TRP A 89 -12.11 3.26 -9.34
N MET A 90 -11.23 2.49 -8.69
CA MET A 90 -11.13 1.02 -8.81
C MET A 90 -12.22 0.31 -8.00
#